data_AF-A0A820FXA8-F1
#
_entry.id   AF-A0A820FXA8-F1
#
_cell.length_a   1.000
_cell.length_b   1.000
_cell.length_c   1.000
_cell.angle_alpha   90.00
_cell.angle_beta   90.00
_cell.angle_gamma   90.00
#
_symmetry.space_group_name_H-M   'P 1'
#
loop_
_entity.id
_entity.type
_entity.pdbx_description
1 polymer ?
#
loop_
_entity_poly.entity_id
_entity_poly.type
_entity_poly.pdbx_seq_one_letter_code
_entity_poly.pdbx_strand_id
1 'polypeptide(L)'
;LNEIMAEVVQRHLEDMLSEFEQAKRIGLFTEAEIKKMVRTRRRHEYKIIRRTKEKECYLDYIKYETHLLKLIQLRREKLKIGRTHKKNEIDLAIKRRIERLFRSVCHRFKKDVQLWLTFIEFLTKQHDYSTASSAYTSALQTHGNKYWLWILAAKFEFETMVSPSSARSLFQRALRLMPQEKKLWLEVNLFNRNIRKI
;
A
#
# COMPACT_ATOMS: atom_id res chain seq x y z
N LEU A 1 29.11 10.64 -6.66
CA LEU A 1 28.13 9.61 -6.23
C LEU A 1 27.59 9.86 -4.83
N ASN A 2 28.45 10.04 -3.81
CA ASN A 2 28.00 10.32 -2.44
C ASN A 2 27.27 11.67 -2.28
N GLU A 3 27.70 12.72 -2.97
CA GLU A 3 27.05 14.04 -2.91
C GLU A 3 25.65 14.03 -3.51
N ILE A 4 25.48 13.44 -4.70
CA ILE A 4 24.15 13.29 -5.34
C ILE A 4 23.20 12.48 -4.45
N MET A 5 23.69 11.39 -3.83
CA MET A 5 22.88 10.60 -2.90
C MET A 5 22.48 11.43 -1.67
N ALA A 6 23.41 12.22 -1.11
CA ALA A 6 23.13 13.07 0.03
C ALA A 6 22.12 14.18 -0.31
N GLU A 7 22.22 14.78 -1.49
CA GLU A 7 21.30 15.81 -1.98
C GLU A 7 19.87 15.25 -2.15
N VAL A 8 19.74 14.06 -2.75
CA VAL A 8 18.43 13.40 -2.91
C VAL A 8 17.82 13.07 -1.54
N VAL A 9 18.60 12.52 -0.61
CA VAL A 9 18.13 12.25 0.76
C VAL A 9 17.69 13.54 1.45
N GLN A 10 18.46 14.62 1.29
CA GLN A 10 18.17 15.90 1.91
C GLN A 10 16.86 16.49 1.38
N ARG A 11 16.67 16.49 0.06
CA ARG A 11 15.41 16.92 -0.58
C ARG A 11 14.21 16.11 -0.09
N HIS A 12 14.36 14.78 -0.06
CA HIS A 12 13.31 13.91 0.47
C HIS A 12 12.95 14.28 1.91
N LEU A 13 13.93 14.55 2.77
CA LEU A 13 13.70 14.93 4.17
C LEU A 13 13.02 16.29 4.30
N GLU A 14 13.36 17.25 3.44
CA GLU A 14 12.75 18.58 3.39
C GLU A 14 11.26 18.51 3.08
N ASP A 15 10.86 17.65 2.13
CA ASP A 15 9.44 17.41 1.81
C ASP A 15 8.64 16.91 3.03
N MET A 16 9.32 16.23 3.98
CA MET A 16 8.72 15.69 5.21
C MET A 16 8.67 16.68 6.37
N LEU A 17 9.31 17.85 6.26
CA LEU A 17 9.36 18.81 7.38
C LEU A 17 7.96 19.34 7.68
N SER A 18 7.17 19.58 6.64
CA SER A 18 5.79 20.08 6.76
C SER A 18 4.93 19.20 7.67
N GLU A 19 4.94 17.88 7.48
CA GLU A 19 4.15 16.95 8.33
C GLU A 19 4.63 16.96 9.79
N PHE A 20 5.93 17.11 10.04
CA PHE A 20 6.47 17.16 11.40
C PHE A 20 6.19 18.46 12.13
N GLU A 21 6.22 19.59 11.43
CA GLU A 21 5.81 20.87 11.99
C GLU A 21 4.34 20.84 12.42
N GLN A 22 3.46 20.31 11.57
CA GLN A 22 2.05 20.17 11.90
C GLN A 22 1.86 19.21 13.08
N ALA A 23 2.56 18.08 13.10
CA ALA A 23 2.48 17.12 14.20
C ALA A 23 2.99 17.70 15.53
N LYS A 24 4.01 18.57 15.52
CA LYS A 24 4.45 19.34 16.69
C LYS A 24 3.39 20.33 17.15
N ARG A 25 2.83 21.12 16.21
CA ARG A 25 1.82 22.17 16.51
C ARG A 25 0.59 21.61 17.21
N ILE A 26 0.14 20.42 16.83
CA ILE A 26 -1.02 19.77 17.44
C ILE A 26 -0.66 18.88 18.65
N GLY A 27 0.60 18.90 19.09
CA GLY A 27 1.05 18.15 20.26
C GLY A 27 1.10 16.63 20.08
N LEU A 28 1.10 16.11 18.85
CA LEU A 28 1.22 14.66 18.61
C LEU A 28 2.61 14.13 18.98
N PHE A 29 3.65 14.93 18.77
CA PHE A 29 5.02 14.56 19.07
C PHE A 29 5.80 15.70 19.69
N THR A 30 6.73 15.36 20.57
CA THR A 30 7.72 16.30 21.09
C THR A 30 8.83 16.53 20.07
N GLU A 31 9.58 17.61 20.25
CA GLU A 31 10.72 17.91 19.37
C GLU A 31 11.81 16.83 19.43
N ALA A 32 12.03 16.22 20.60
CA ALA A 32 12.99 15.14 20.77
C ALA A 32 12.57 13.89 19.97
N GLU A 33 11.28 13.56 19.99
CA GLU A 33 10.72 12.44 19.20
C GLU A 33 10.86 12.72 17.70
N ILE A 34 10.50 13.92 17.25
CA ILE A 34 10.63 14.31 15.83
C ILE A 34 12.09 14.21 15.38
N LYS A 35 13.06 14.71 16.17
CA LYS A 35 14.50 14.58 15.87
C LYS A 35 14.92 13.12 15.72
N LYS A 36 14.40 12.22 16.58
CA LYS A 36 14.66 10.78 16.48
C LYS A 36 14.06 10.20 15.19
N MET A 37 12.83 10.58 14.84
CA MET A 37 12.15 10.11 13.63
C MET A 37 12.84 10.56 12.35
N VAL A 38 13.26 11.83 12.26
CA VAL A 38 14.04 12.37 11.14
C VAL A 38 15.34 11.58 10.97
N ARG A 39 16.07 11.31 12.07
CA ARG A 39 17.30 10.50 12.03
C ARG A 39 17.03 9.08 11.52
N THR A 40 15.94 8.45 11.95
CA THR A 40 15.56 7.10 11.50
C THR A 40 15.19 7.09 10.01
N ARG A 41 14.35 8.03 9.57
CA ARG A 41 13.98 8.17 8.14
C ARG A 41 15.18 8.41 7.26
N ARG A 42 16.10 9.30 7.66
CA ARG A 42 17.37 9.53 6.97
C ARG A 42 18.14 8.22 6.74
N ARG A 43 18.24 7.36 7.77
CA ARG A 43 18.91 6.05 7.62
C ARG A 43 18.21 5.15 6.61
N HIS A 44 16.87 5.12 6.60
CA HIS A 44 16.12 4.35 5.61
C HIS A 44 16.28 4.91 4.19
N GLU A 45 16.19 6.23 4.02
CA GLU A 45 16.40 6.93 2.74
C GLU A 45 17.79 6.59 2.16
N TYR A 46 18.84 6.66 2.99
CA TYR A 46 20.17 6.22 2.57
C TYR A 46 20.18 4.74 2.14
N LYS A 47 19.56 3.83 2.91
CA LYS A 47 19.51 2.40 2.56
C LYS A 47 18.83 2.17 1.20
N ILE A 48 17.68 2.80 0.95
CA ILE A 48 16.94 2.60 -0.31
C ILE A 48 17.60 3.30 -1.50
N ILE A 49 18.44 4.32 -1.30
CA ILE A 49 19.13 5.06 -2.37
C ILE A 49 20.47 4.41 -2.79
N ARG A 50 21.05 3.51 -1.98
CA ARG A 50 22.28 2.77 -2.34
C ARG A 50 22.19 2.06 -3.70
N ARG A 51 23.34 1.82 -4.34
CA ARG A 51 23.43 1.18 -5.66
C ARG A 51 22.84 -0.23 -5.64
N THR A 52 23.14 -1.01 -4.61
CA THR A 52 22.51 -2.30 -4.33
C THR A 52 21.13 -2.07 -3.71
N LYS A 53 20.09 -2.52 -4.40
CA LYS A 53 18.70 -2.36 -3.97
C LYS A 53 18.20 -3.68 -3.42
N GLU A 54 18.25 -3.83 -2.10
CA GLU A 54 17.75 -5.01 -1.40
C GLU A 54 16.27 -4.85 -1.09
N LYS A 55 15.51 -5.95 -1.20
CA LYS A 55 14.06 -5.96 -0.95
C LYS A 55 13.77 -5.60 0.51
N GLU A 56 14.59 -6.14 1.40
CA GLU A 56 14.53 -6.00 2.85
C GLU A 56 14.63 -4.53 3.27
N CYS A 57 15.44 -3.73 2.58
CA CYS A 57 15.55 -2.29 2.85
C CYS A 57 14.22 -1.55 2.64
N TYR A 58 13.44 -1.92 1.62
CA TYR A 58 12.11 -1.34 1.39
C TYR A 58 11.11 -1.84 2.43
N LEU A 59 11.11 -3.15 2.73
CA LEU A 59 10.20 -3.76 3.68
C LEU A 59 10.39 -3.21 5.09
N ASP A 60 11.63 -3.05 5.53
CA ASP A 60 11.97 -2.41 6.80
C ASP A 60 11.43 -0.99 6.87
N TYR A 61 11.56 -0.23 5.77
CA TYR A 61 11.11 1.14 5.76
C TYR A 61 9.58 1.24 5.76
N ILE A 62 8.89 0.41 4.97
CA ILE A 62 7.43 0.28 4.96
C ILE A 62 6.91 -0.10 6.35
N LYS A 63 7.57 -1.06 7.03
CA LYS A 63 7.22 -1.47 8.38
C LYS A 63 7.34 -0.32 9.36
N TYR A 64 8.45 0.45 9.30
CA TYR A 64 8.64 1.64 10.13
C TYR A 64 7.53 2.68 9.92
N GLU A 65 7.24 3.05 8.67
CA GLU A 65 6.22 4.07 8.37
C GLU A 65 4.80 3.59 8.73
N THR A 66 4.51 2.29 8.55
CA THR A 66 3.21 1.70 8.95
C THR A 66 3.03 1.73 10.47
N HIS A 67 4.08 1.41 11.23
CA HIS A 67 4.05 1.52 12.69
C HIS A 67 3.89 2.98 13.14
N LEU A 68 4.55 3.92 12.45
CA LEU A 68 4.39 5.33 12.74
C LEU A 68 2.94 5.80 12.49
N LEU A 69 2.35 5.43 11.36
CA LEU A 69 0.94 5.75 11.07
C LEU A 69 0.00 5.22 12.15
N LYS A 70 0.22 3.98 12.62
CA LYS A 70 -0.55 3.39 13.72
C LYS A 70 -0.35 4.14 15.03
N LEU A 71 0.89 4.55 15.35
CA LEU A 71 1.19 5.34 16.54
C LEU A 71 0.46 6.68 16.52
N ILE A 72 0.40 7.35 15.37
CA ILE A 72 -0.34 8.61 15.19
C ILE A 72 -1.82 8.41 15.47
N GLN A 73 -2.43 7.36 14.91
CA GLN A 73 -3.83 7.02 15.15
C GLN A 73 -4.13 6.83 16.64
N LEU A 74 -3.30 6.04 17.34
CA LEU A 74 -3.44 5.79 18.78
C LEU A 74 -3.27 7.07 19.62
N ARG A 75 -2.31 7.94 19.27
CA ARG A 75 -2.10 9.22 19.98
C ARG A 75 -3.27 10.17 19.79
N ARG A 76 -3.85 10.25 18.59
CA ARG A 76 -5.03 11.07 18.32
C ARG A 76 -6.22 10.65 19.19
N GLU A 77 -6.47 9.35 19.28
CA GLU A 77 -7.52 8.78 20.14
C GLU A 77 -7.27 9.13 21.61
N LYS A 78 -6.05 8.89 22.11
CA LYS A 78 -5.69 9.16 23.51
C LYS A 78 -5.78 10.64 23.88
N LEU A 79 -5.31 11.52 23.00
CA LEU A 79 -5.29 12.97 23.24
C LEU A 79 -6.62 13.65 22.89
N LYS A 80 -7.62 12.89 22.41
CA LYS A 80 -8.92 13.41 21.93
C LYS A 80 -8.76 14.53 20.88
N ILE A 81 -7.66 14.48 20.12
CA ILE A 81 -7.46 15.35 18.97
C ILE A 81 -8.44 14.84 17.90
N GLY A 82 -9.42 15.66 17.53
CA GLY A 82 -10.49 15.28 16.61
C GLY A 82 -9.98 14.44 15.44
N ARG A 83 -10.69 13.34 15.11
CA ARG A 83 -10.23 12.29 14.18
C ARG A 83 -9.79 12.80 12.80
N THR A 84 -10.26 13.98 12.40
CA THR A 84 -10.00 14.61 11.10
C THR A 84 -8.99 15.76 11.16
N HIS A 85 -8.64 16.26 12.35
CA HIS A 85 -7.82 17.45 12.52
C HIS A 85 -6.41 17.25 11.94
N LYS A 86 -6.04 18.00 10.91
CA LYS A 86 -4.73 17.89 10.23
C LYS A 86 -4.42 16.51 9.63
N LYS A 87 -5.44 15.66 9.41
CA LYS A 87 -5.27 14.30 8.88
C LYS A 87 -4.65 14.29 7.47
N ASN A 88 -5.02 15.24 6.63
CA ASN A 88 -4.47 15.34 5.27
C ASN A 88 -3.01 15.79 5.25
N GLU A 89 -2.59 16.59 6.22
CA GLU A 89 -1.22 17.12 6.29
C GLU A 89 -0.25 16.09 6.90
N ILE A 90 -0.74 15.22 7.79
CA ILE A 90 0.11 14.27 8.53
C ILE A 90 -0.14 12.83 8.03
N ASP A 91 -1.32 12.29 8.30
CA ASP A 91 -1.64 10.89 8.02
C ASP A 91 -1.57 10.57 6.53
N LEU A 92 -2.12 11.43 5.68
CA LEU A 92 -2.11 11.23 4.22
C LEU A 92 -0.69 11.34 3.64
N ALA A 93 0.16 12.23 4.18
CA ALA A 93 1.56 12.33 3.75
C ALA A 93 2.33 11.03 4.03
N ILE A 94 2.13 10.43 5.21
CA ILE A 94 2.72 9.14 5.58
C ILE A 94 2.13 8.01 4.74
N LYS A 95 0.81 7.98 4.50
CA LYS A 95 0.16 6.97 3.63
C LYS A 95 0.72 6.99 2.21
N ARG A 96 0.81 8.17 1.59
CA ARG A 96 1.37 8.36 0.24
C ARG A 96 2.83 7.89 0.15
N ARG A 97 3.59 8.06 1.22
CA ARG A 97 4.95 7.54 1.30
C ARG A 97 5.01 6.03 1.36
N ILE A 98 4.20 5.41 2.21
CA ILE A 98 4.09 3.95 2.29
C ILE A 98 3.70 3.39 0.91
N GLU A 99 2.71 4.01 0.26
CA GLU A 99 2.27 3.65 -1.09
C GLU A 99 3.40 3.76 -2.11
N ARG A 100 4.16 4.88 -2.12
CA ARG A 100 5.32 5.05 -3.00
C ARG A 100 6.39 3.99 -2.78
N LEU A 101 6.67 3.63 -1.53
CA LEU A 101 7.61 2.55 -1.19
C LEU A 101 7.10 1.19 -1.70
N PHE A 102 5.82 0.89 -1.52
CA PHE A 102 5.20 -0.32 -2.05
C PHE A 102 5.25 -0.37 -3.58
N ARG A 103 4.90 0.72 -4.27
CA ARG A 103 5.00 0.81 -5.73
C ARG A 103 6.42 0.58 -6.21
N SER A 104 7.41 1.16 -5.51
CA SER A 104 8.83 0.98 -5.85
C SER A 104 9.27 -0.47 -5.69
N VAL A 105 8.95 -1.12 -4.56
CA VAL A 105 9.35 -2.51 -4.31
C VAL A 105 8.60 -3.50 -5.21
N CYS A 106 7.30 -3.30 -5.45
CA CYS A 106 6.52 -4.14 -6.36
C CYS A 106 7.01 -4.02 -7.81
N HIS A 107 7.35 -2.80 -8.26
CA HIS A 107 7.90 -2.59 -9.60
C HIS A 107 9.29 -3.21 -9.76
N ARG A 108 10.12 -3.19 -8.71
CA ARG A 108 11.47 -3.74 -8.76
C ARG A 108 11.48 -5.28 -8.65
N PHE A 109 10.65 -5.84 -7.79
CA PHE A 109 10.60 -7.27 -7.48
C PHE A 109 9.30 -7.91 -7.99
N LYS A 110 8.95 -7.65 -9.26
CA LYS A 110 7.66 -8.03 -9.85
C LYS A 110 7.32 -9.52 -9.81
N LYS A 111 8.32 -10.41 -9.62
CA LYS A 111 8.09 -11.86 -9.53
C LYS A 111 7.50 -12.28 -8.18
N ASP A 112 7.64 -11.46 -7.15
CA ASP A 112 7.16 -11.74 -5.80
C ASP A 112 5.71 -11.27 -5.63
N VAL A 113 4.77 -12.18 -5.86
CA VAL A 113 3.33 -11.88 -5.75
C VAL A 113 2.93 -11.47 -4.32
N GLN A 114 3.69 -11.90 -3.30
CA GLN A 114 3.38 -11.59 -1.90
C GLN A 114 3.50 -10.08 -1.64
N LEU A 115 4.40 -9.37 -2.34
CA LEU A 115 4.52 -7.91 -2.24
C LEU A 115 3.22 -7.22 -2.67
N TRP A 116 2.63 -7.66 -3.78
CA TRP A 116 1.36 -7.12 -4.26
C TRP A 116 0.22 -7.39 -3.29
N LEU A 117 0.14 -8.61 -2.74
CA LEU A 117 -0.90 -8.96 -1.76
C LEU A 117 -0.78 -8.13 -0.48
N THR A 118 0.44 -7.94 0.02
CA THR A 118 0.70 -7.13 1.22
C THR A 118 0.39 -5.65 0.97
N PHE A 119 0.69 -5.16 -0.24
CA PHE A 119 0.34 -3.80 -0.64
C PHE A 119 -1.18 -3.60 -0.73
N ILE A 120 -1.89 -4.53 -1.37
CA ILE A 120 -3.36 -4.52 -1.46
C ILE A 120 -3.98 -4.58 -0.07
N GLU A 121 -3.49 -5.45 0.81
CA GLU A 121 -3.97 -5.55 2.20
C GLU A 121 -3.78 -4.22 2.94
N PHE A 122 -2.64 -3.55 2.77
CA PHE A 122 -2.40 -2.22 3.31
C PHE A 122 -3.44 -1.21 2.80
N LEU A 123 -3.69 -1.15 1.50
CA LEU A 123 -4.65 -0.22 0.88
C LEU A 123 -6.09 -0.47 1.37
N THR A 124 -6.50 -1.74 1.44
CA THR A 124 -7.81 -2.15 1.98
C THR A 124 -7.98 -1.71 3.44
N LYS A 125 -6.95 -1.89 4.28
CA LYS A 125 -6.96 -1.40 5.67
C LYS A 125 -7.03 0.12 5.78
N GLN A 126 -6.55 0.85 4.76
CA GLN A 126 -6.66 2.31 4.69
C GLN A 126 -7.96 2.80 4.04
N HIS A 127 -8.84 1.89 3.64
CA HIS A 127 -10.06 2.16 2.86
C HIS A 127 -9.81 2.82 1.50
N ASP A 128 -8.62 2.63 0.92
CA ASP A 128 -8.30 3.09 -0.43
C ASP A 128 -8.56 1.99 -1.46
N TYR A 129 -9.85 1.71 -1.68
CA TYR A 129 -10.29 0.59 -2.51
C TYR A 129 -10.03 0.82 -4.01
N SER A 130 -10.06 2.07 -4.46
CA SER A 130 -9.74 2.41 -5.86
C SER A 130 -8.29 2.09 -6.20
N THR A 131 -7.36 2.48 -5.32
CA THR A 131 -5.95 2.13 -5.49
C THR A 131 -5.72 0.63 -5.32
N ALA A 132 -6.46 -0.05 -4.43
CA ALA A 132 -6.38 -1.50 -4.25
C ALA A 132 -6.83 -2.26 -5.51
N SER A 133 -7.92 -1.85 -6.15
CA SER A 133 -8.38 -2.39 -7.45
C SER A 133 -7.32 -2.19 -8.55
N SER A 134 -6.72 -1.01 -8.60
CA SER A 134 -5.61 -0.71 -9.53
C SER A 134 -4.37 -1.58 -9.26
N ALA A 135 -4.08 -1.88 -7.99
CA ALA A 135 -2.99 -2.76 -7.59
C ALA A 135 -3.28 -4.23 -7.99
N TYR A 136 -4.53 -4.72 -7.86
CA TYR A 136 -4.93 -6.02 -8.41
C TYR A 136 -4.71 -6.09 -9.92
N THR A 137 -5.14 -5.07 -10.65
CA THR A 137 -4.95 -4.99 -12.11
C THR A 137 -3.46 -5.07 -12.48
N SER A 138 -2.61 -4.34 -11.75
CA SER A 138 -1.16 -4.36 -11.96
C SER A 138 -0.54 -5.72 -11.62
N ALA A 139 -0.98 -6.35 -10.54
CA ALA A 139 -0.53 -7.69 -10.16
C ALA A 139 -0.92 -8.74 -11.22
N LEU A 140 -2.14 -8.67 -11.75
CA LEU A 140 -2.63 -9.57 -12.79
C LEU A 140 -1.88 -9.43 -14.12
N GLN A 141 -1.37 -8.24 -14.46
CA GLN A 141 -0.53 -8.06 -15.66
C GLN A 141 0.76 -8.89 -15.58
N THR A 142 1.33 -9.07 -14.38
CA THR A 142 2.57 -9.84 -14.19
C THR A 142 2.31 -11.30 -13.81
N HIS A 143 1.20 -11.56 -13.11
CA HIS A 143 0.89 -12.86 -12.52
C HIS A 143 -0.41 -13.47 -13.07
N GLY A 144 -0.75 -13.17 -14.32
CA GLY A 144 -1.99 -13.62 -14.96
C GLY A 144 -2.14 -15.14 -15.07
N ASN A 145 -1.06 -15.91 -14.90
CA ASN A 145 -1.08 -17.37 -14.86
C ASN A 145 -1.52 -17.97 -13.51
N LYS A 146 -1.85 -17.16 -12.51
CA LYS A 146 -2.28 -17.61 -11.18
C LYS A 146 -3.79 -17.49 -11.05
N TYR A 147 -4.52 -18.57 -11.29
CA TYR A 147 -6.00 -18.58 -11.24
C TYR A 147 -6.55 -18.03 -9.91
N TRP A 148 -5.89 -18.31 -8.79
CA TRP A 148 -6.30 -17.83 -7.46
C TRP A 148 -6.23 -16.30 -7.33
N LEU A 149 -5.32 -15.63 -8.05
CA LEU A 149 -5.21 -14.17 -8.02
C LEU A 149 -6.40 -13.51 -8.73
N TRP A 150 -6.90 -14.13 -9.81
CA TRP A 150 -8.12 -13.70 -10.49
C TRP A 150 -9.34 -13.83 -9.60
N ILE A 151 -9.45 -14.94 -8.86
CA ILE A 151 -10.54 -15.16 -7.90
C ILE A 151 -10.50 -14.09 -6.80
N LEU A 152 -9.33 -13.79 -6.24
CA LEU A 152 -9.19 -12.73 -5.24
C LEU A 152 -9.59 -11.36 -5.78
N ALA A 153 -9.12 -10.99 -6.98
CA ALA A 153 -9.48 -9.74 -7.62
C ALA A 153 -11.00 -9.64 -7.89
N ALA A 154 -11.61 -10.71 -8.41
CA ALA A 154 -13.04 -10.73 -8.69
C ALA A 154 -13.89 -10.68 -7.40
N LYS A 155 -13.48 -11.37 -6.34
CA LYS A 155 -14.12 -11.27 -5.01
C LYS A 155 -14.01 -9.87 -4.45
N PHE A 156 -12.83 -9.25 -4.54
CA PHE A 156 -12.65 -7.86 -4.12
C PHE A 156 -13.58 -6.89 -4.87
N GLU A 157 -13.68 -7.02 -6.19
CA GLU A 157 -14.60 -6.20 -6.99
C GLU A 157 -16.07 -6.41 -6.61
N PHE A 158 -16.48 -7.66 -6.36
CA PHE A 158 -17.85 -7.97 -6.02
C PHE A 158 -18.23 -7.53 -4.60
N GLU A 159 -17.41 -7.91 -3.61
CA GLU A 159 -17.74 -7.78 -2.18
C GLU A 159 -17.36 -6.40 -1.63
N THR A 160 -16.25 -5.82 -2.10
CA THR A 160 -15.72 -4.55 -1.56
C THR A 160 -16.08 -3.35 -2.45
N MET A 161 -15.89 -3.46 -3.76
CA MET A 161 -16.22 -2.39 -4.70
C MET A 161 -17.71 -2.38 -5.11
N VAL A 162 -18.46 -3.42 -4.74
CA VAL A 162 -19.89 -3.59 -5.11
C VAL A 162 -20.09 -3.49 -6.63
N SER A 163 -19.17 -4.11 -7.38
CA SER A 163 -19.12 -4.08 -8.85
C SER A 163 -19.22 -5.49 -9.45
N PRO A 164 -20.43 -6.07 -9.54
CA PRO A 164 -20.63 -7.40 -10.14
C PRO A 164 -20.22 -7.47 -11.62
N SER A 165 -20.33 -6.37 -12.36
CA SER A 165 -19.90 -6.26 -13.76
C SER A 165 -18.38 -6.41 -13.89
N SER A 166 -17.61 -5.71 -13.05
CA SER A 166 -16.14 -5.81 -13.03
C SER A 166 -15.68 -7.20 -12.62
N ALA A 167 -16.30 -7.78 -11.58
CA ALA A 167 -16.02 -9.15 -11.17
C ALA A 167 -16.30 -10.17 -12.30
N ARG A 168 -17.42 -10.03 -13.02
CA ARG A 168 -17.74 -10.88 -14.19
C ARG A 168 -16.71 -10.72 -15.31
N SER A 169 -16.29 -9.50 -15.62
CA SER A 169 -15.25 -9.24 -16.63
C SER A 169 -13.92 -9.90 -16.25
N LEU A 170 -13.52 -9.82 -14.97
CA LEU A 170 -12.33 -10.50 -14.47
C LEU A 170 -12.42 -12.02 -14.64
N PHE A 171 -13.55 -12.63 -14.25
CA PHE A 171 -13.76 -14.07 -14.44
C PHE A 171 -13.75 -14.49 -15.91
N GLN A 172 -14.40 -13.75 -16.80
CA GLN A 172 -14.39 -14.03 -18.24
C GLN A 172 -12.97 -13.93 -18.82
N ARG A 173 -12.17 -12.97 -18.39
CA ARG A 173 -10.75 -12.87 -18.77
C ARG A 173 -9.94 -14.04 -18.23
N ALA A 174 -10.13 -14.41 -16.97
CA ALA A 174 -9.45 -15.54 -16.35
C ALA A 174 -9.73 -16.86 -17.08
N LEU A 175 -11.00 -17.13 -17.44
CA LEU A 175 -11.41 -18.32 -18.17
C LEU A 175 -10.83 -18.40 -19.59
N ARG A 176 -10.68 -17.26 -20.27
CA ARG A 176 -10.01 -17.21 -21.57
C ARG A 176 -8.52 -17.57 -21.47
N LEU A 177 -7.86 -17.16 -20.39
CA LEU A 177 -6.45 -17.43 -20.16
C LEU A 177 -6.18 -18.84 -19.65
N MET A 178 -7.07 -19.37 -18.81
CA MET A 178 -6.91 -20.65 -18.12
C MET A 178 -8.19 -21.51 -18.19
N PRO A 179 -8.62 -21.93 -19.39
CA PRO A 179 -9.89 -22.65 -19.57
C PRO A 179 -9.90 -24.03 -18.92
N GLN A 180 -8.72 -24.63 -18.71
CA GLN A 180 -8.59 -25.98 -18.14
C GLN A 180 -8.67 -26.00 -16.60
N GLU A 181 -8.66 -24.84 -15.94
CA GLU A 181 -8.60 -24.77 -14.48
C GLU A 181 -9.96 -25.00 -13.84
N LYS A 182 -10.21 -26.24 -13.41
CA LYS A 182 -11.49 -26.66 -12.77
C LYS A 182 -11.86 -25.80 -11.57
N LYS A 183 -10.89 -25.42 -10.74
CA LYS A 183 -11.12 -24.57 -9.57
C LYS A 183 -11.65 -23.18 -9.94
N LEU A 184 -11.18 -22.62 -11.05
CA LEU A 184 -11.66 -21.34 -11.56
C LEU A 184 -13.13 -21.44 -11.98
N TRP A 185 -13.51 -22.51 -12.70
CA TRP A 185 -14.91 -22.77 -13.08
C TRP A 185 -15.84 -22.91 -11.86
N LEU A 186 -15.40 -23.63 -10.82
CA LEU A 186 -16.18 -23.78 -9.59
C LEU A 186 -16.50 -22.43 -8.94
N GLU A 187 -15.49 -21.56 -8.81
CA GLU A 187 -15.67 -20.22 -8.24
C GLU A 187 -16.56 -19.33 -9.10
N VAL A 188 -16.43 -19.39 -10.44
CA VAL A 188 -17.33 -18.66 -11.35
C VAL A 188 -18.78 -19.12 -11.20
N ASN A 189 -19.01 -20.44 -11.07
CA ASN A 189 -20.34 -20.99 -10.86
C ASN A 189 -20.94 -20.56 -9.51
N LEU A 190 -20.14 -20.55 -8.45
CA LEU A 190 -20.55 -20.05 -7.13
C LEU A 190 -20.89 -18.55 -7.20
N PHE A 191 -20.05 -17.75 -7.84
CA PHE A 191 -20.30 -16.33 -8.06
C PHE A 191 -21.61 -16.06 -8.81
N ASN A 192 -21.86 -16.77 -9.91
CA ASN A 192 -23.10 -16.63 -10.69
C ASN A 192 -24.35 -17.02 -9.87
N ARG A 193 -24.25 -18.02 -8.98
CA ARG A 193 -25.33 -18.37 -8.06
C ARG A 193 -25.58 -17.28 -7.03
N ASN A 194 -24.53 -16.67 -6.49
CA ASN A 194 -24.64 -15.59 -5.50
C ASN A 194 -25.30 -14.34 -6.10
N ILE A 195 -24.97 -13.98 -7.35
CA ILE A 195 -25.62 -12.86 -8.04
C ILE A 195 -27.12 -13.11 -8.23
N ARG A 196 -27.55 -14.33 -8.55
CA ARG A 196 -28.96 -14.65 -8.79
C ARG A 196 -29.83 -14.60 -7.52
N LYS A 197 -29.22 -14.54 -6.34
CA LYS A 197 -29.92 -14.48 -5.04
C LYS A 197 -30.13 -13.06 -4.52
N ILE A 198 -29.54 -12.07 -5.19
CA ILE A 198 -29.65 -10.63 -4.89
C ILE A 198 -30.67 -10.04 -5.85
#